data_AF-A0A5K0WL35-F1
#
_entry.id   AF-A0A5K0WL35-F1
#
_cell.length_a   1.000
_cell.length_b   1.000
_cell.length_c   1.000
_cell.angle_alpha   90.00
_cell.angle_beta   90.00
_cell.angle_gamma   90.00
#
_symmetry.space_group_name_H-M   'P 1'
#
loop_
_entity.id
_entity.type
_entity.pdbx_description
1 polymer ?
#
loop_
_entity_poly.entity_id
_entity_poly.type
_entity_poly.pdbx_seq_one_letter_code
_entity_poly.pdbx_strand_id
1 'polypeptide(L)'
;DDEYVLMGSANVNQRSMDFQRDTEIVIGCHQPKQIGHGKNYGGVHEFRMSLWWEHTKRTEEEFVEPPSLECVRQMREIGDRMWSIFSGEAMERHGR
;
A
#
# COMPACT_ATOMS: atom_id res chain seq x y z
N ASP A 1 8.61 4.98 -4.19
CA ASP A 1 9.42 6.19 -3.93
C ASP A 1 9.44 6.54 -2.46
N ASP A 2 8.33 6.45 -1.72
CA ASP A 2 8.24 6.81 -0.30
C ASP A 2 8.58 8.28 0.02
N GLU A 3 8.42 9.18 -0.94
CA GLU A 3 8.76 10.60 -0.79
C GLU A 3 7.54 11.51 -0.64
N TYR A 4 6.40 11.10 -1.20
CA TYR A 4 5.19 11.92 -1.30
C TYR A 4 3.94 11.10 -0.96
N VAL A 5 2.98 11.72 -0.29
CA VAL A 5 1.67 11.12 -0.02
C VAL A 5 0.55 12.13 -0.27
N LEU A 6 -0.53 11.66 -0.90
CA LEU A 6 -1.80 12.38 -1.03
C LEU A 6 -2.81 11.77 -0.06
N MET A 7 -3.46 12.61 0.74
CA MET A 7 -4.53 12.19 1.66
C MET A 7 -5.71 13.14 1.53
N GLY A 8 -6.92 12.61 1.39
CA GLY A 8 -8.11 13.42 1.18
C GLY A 8 -9.37 12.60 0.98
N SER A 9 -10.45 13.29 0.62
CA SER A 9 -11.78 12.69 0.40
C SER A 9 -12.00 12.19 -1.04
N ALA A 10 -11.20 12.68 -1.99
CA ALA A 10 -11.35 12.37 -3.42
C ALA A 10 -11.07 10.88 -3.72
N ASN A 11 -12.08 10.20 -4.27
CA ASN A 11 -11.92 8.85 -4.82
C ASN A 11 -11.27 8.87 -6.21
N VAL A 12 -10.70 7.73 -6.64
CA VAL A 12 -10.17 7.58 -8.00
C VAL A 12 -11.31 7.28 -8.99
N ASN A 13 -12.15 8.28 -9.27
CA ASN A 13 -13.23 8.19 -10.25
C ASN A 13 -13.62 9.58 -10.77
N GLN A 14 -14.44 9.63 -11.83
CA GLN A 14 -14.87 10.90 -12.41
C GLN A 14 -15.64 11.78 -11.42
N ARG A 15 -16.40 11.19 -10.49
CA ARG A 15 -17.23 11.95 -9.56
C ARG A 15 -16.40 12.88 -8.66
N SER A 16 -15.27 12.40 -8.19
CA SER A 16 -14.35 13.17 -7.35
C SER A 16 -13.32 13.98 -8.16
N MET A 17 -12.93 13.54 -9.36
CA MET A 17 -11.84 14.17 -10.14
C MET A 17 -12.28 15.22 -11.17
N ASP A 18 -13.55 15.26 -11.56
CA ASP A 18 -14.05 16.18 -12.59
C ASP A 18 -14.34 17.59 -12.04
N PHE A 19 -14.26 17.78 -10.72
CA PHE A 19 -14.52 19.03 -9.98
C PHE A 19 -15.91 19.66 -10.19
N GLN A 20 -16.73 19.10 -11.08
CA GLN A 20 -18.07 19.58 -11.43
C GLN A 20 -19.20 18.77 -10.76
N ARG A 21 -18.86 17.73 -9.99
CA ARG A 21 -19.83 16.84 -9.35
C ARG A 21 -19.75 16.96 -7.83
N ASP A 22 -18.80 16.27 -7.20
CA ASP A 22 -18.60 16.33 -5.76
C ASP A 22 -17.49 17.34 -5.41
N THR A 23 -17.67 18.05 -4.29
CA THR A 23 -16.63 18.90 -3.71
C THR A 23 -15.70 18.04 -2.85
N GLU A 24 -14.41 18.04 -3.18
CA GLU A 24 -13.40 17.23 -2.51
C GLU A 24 -12.27 18.08 -1.96
N ILE A 25 -11.54 17.56 -0.97
CA ILE A 25 -10.32 18.16 -0.45
C ILE A 25 -9.20 17.13 -0.36
N VAL A 26 -7.99 17.52 -0.76
CA VAL A 26 -6.78 16.69 -0.72
C VAL A 26 -5.61 17.51 -0.19
N ILE A 27 -4.80 16.90 0.67
CA ILE A 27 -3.53 17.43 1.14
C ILE A 27 -2.42 16.58 0.53
N GLY A 28 -1.42 17.25 -0.05
CA GLY A 28 -0.18 16.64 -0.50
C GLY A 28 0.96 16.93 0.45
N CYS A 29 1.60 15.89 0.95
CA CYS A 29 2.67 15.97 1.95
C CYS A 29 3.96 15.33 1.43
N HIS A 30 5.08 16.00 1.68
CA HIS A 30 6.42 15.46 1.48
C HIS A 30 7.37 16.04 2.52
N GLN A 31 8.52 15.41 2.70
CA GLN A 31 9.57 15.92 3.59
C GLN A 31 10.77 16.34 2.71
N PRO A 32 11.09 17.64 2.61
CA PRO A 32 12.11 18.13 1.67
C PRO A 32 13.50 17.48 1.82
N LYS A 33 13.88 17.05 3.04
CA LYS A 33 15.18 16.40 3.29
C LYS A 33 15.21 14.93 2.83
N GLN A 34 14.08 14.37 2.40
CA GLN A 34 13.91 12.97 2.03
C GLN A 34 13.66 12.79 0.52
N ILE A 35 13.56 13.89 -0.25
CA ILE A 35 13.41 13.81 -1.72
C ILE A 35 14.77 13.58 -2.37
N GLY A 36 14.86 12.59 -3.28
CA GLY A 36 16.03 12.36 -4.13
C GLY A 36 17.27 11.85 -3.39
N HIS A 37 17.19 11.69 -2.07
CA HIS A 37 18.22 11.12 -1.23
C HIS A 37 17.90 9.65 -0.99
N GLY A 38 18.43 8.78 -1.86
CA GLY A 38 18.24 7.33 -1.75
C GLY A 38 18.43 6.80 -0.33
N LYS A 39 17.50 5.94 0.11
CA LYS A 39 17.44 5.26 1.42
C LYS A 39 17.34 6.15 2.68
N ASN A 40 17.02 7.43 2.57
CA ASN A 40 16.62 8.21 3.73
C ASN A 40 15.12 8.04 4.01
N TYR A 41 14.79 7.02 4.79
CA TYR A 41 13.41 6.73 5.18
C TYR A 41 12.83 7.87 6.01
N GLY A 42 11.69 8.41 5.56
CA GLY A 42 10.92 9.45 6.23
C GLY A 42 9.56 8.95 6.71
N GLY A 43 8.72 9.87 7.18
CA GLY A 43 7.37 9.58 7.67
C GLY A 43 6.46 8.97 6.60
N VAL A 44 6.68 9.24 5.30
CA VAL A 44 5.94 8.57 4.22
C VAL A 44 6.31 7.08 4.14
N HIS A 45 7.61 6.76 4.19
CA HIS A 45 8.10 5.39 4.25
C HIS A 45 7.55 4.64 5.48
N GLU A 46 7.67 5.25 6.66
CA GLU A 46 7.23 4.67 7.93
C GLU A 46 5.71 4.43 7.95
N PHE A 47 4.93 5.38 7.41
CA PHE A 47 3.49 5.24 7.30
C PHE A 47 3.12 4.09 6.37
N ARG A 48 3.78 3.99 5.21
CA ARG A 48 3.56 2.92 4.23
C ARG A 48 3.94 1.54 4.80
N MET A 49 5.07 1.43 5.51
CA MET A 49 5.46 0.19 6.20
C MET A 49 4.46 -0.20 7.30
N SER A 50 3.93 0.77 8.04
CA SER A 50 2.92 0.53 9.09
C SER A 50 1.61 -0.01 8.50
N LEU A 51 1.13 0.56 7.39
CA LEU A 51 -0.04 0.04 6.66
C LEU A 51 0.18 -1.39 6.15
N TRP A 52 1.37 -1.67 5.61
CA TRP A 52 1.70 -3.00 5.13
C TRP A 52 1.73 -4.01 6.28
N TRP A 53 2.32 -3.67 7.42
CA TRP A 53 2.25 -4.52 8.61
C TRP A 53 0.81 -4.74 9.06
N GLU A 54 -0.02 -3.70 9.06
CA GLU A 54 -1.42 -3.81 9.47
C GLU A 54 -2.19 -4.82 8.61
N HIS A 55 -2.05 -4.71 7.28
CA HIS A 55 -2.75 -5.55 6.32
C HIS A 55 -2.16 -6.96 6.18
N THR A 56 -0.84 -7.11 6.32
CA THR A 56 -0.15 -8.39 6.07
C THR A 56 0.20 -9.17 7.32
N LYS A 57 0.29 -8.48 8.47
CA LYS A 57 0.89 -8.98 9.73
C LYS A 57 2.33 -9.46 9.55
N ARG A 58 3.06 -8.91 8.57
CA ARG A 58 4.46 -9.24 8.28
C ARG A 58 5.35 -8.02 8.28
N THR A 59 6.64 -8.26 8.54
CA THR A 59 7.72 -7.27 8.46
C THR A 59 8.89 -7.93 7.74
N GLU A 60 8.86 -7.92 6.41
CA GLU A 60 9.92 -8.51 5.58
C GLU A 60 10.91 -7.42 5.15
N GLU A 61 12.19 -7.76 4.96
CA GLU A 61 13.22 -6.79 4.53
C GLU A 61 12.93 -6.28 3.11
N GLU A 62 12.37 -7.14 2.27
CA GLU A 62 12.00 -6.86 0.89
C GLU A 62 10.93 -5.77 0.79
N PHE A 63 10.12 -5.61 1.84
CA PHE A 63 9.12 -4.53 1.89
C PHE A 63 9.78 -3.14 1.93
N VAL A 64 11.04 -3.04 2.35
CA VAL A 64 11.76 -1.78 2.35
C VAL A 64 11.94 -1.22 0.92
N GLU A 65 12.02 -2.10 -0.09
CA GLU A 65 12.15 -1.73 -1.51
C GLU A 65 10.93 -2.24 -2.33
N PRO A 66 9.79 -1.50 -2.32
CA PRO A 66 8.57 -1.88 -3.02
C PRO A 66 8.72 -2.22 -4.52
N PRO A 67 9.56 -1.53 -5.32
CA PRO A 67 9.67 -1.85 -6.74
C PRO A 67 10.51 -3.10 -7.01
N SER A 68 11.14 -3.70 -6.00
CA SER A 68 11.90 -4.94 -6.18
C SER A 68 10.98 -6.10 -6.58
N LEU A 69 11.45 -6.95 -7.50
CA LEU A 69 10.67 -8.10 -7.97
C LEU A 69 10.30 -9.06 -6.84
N GLU A 70 11.21 -9.21 -5.86
CA GLU A 70 10.98 -10.07 -4.71
C GLU A 70 9.83 -9.55 -3.83
N CYS A 71 9.83 -8.25 -3.51
CA CYS A 71 8.76 -7.61 -2.76
C CYS A 71 7.39 -7.78 -3.43
N VAL A 72 7.31 -7.53 -4.75
CA VAL A 72 6.07 -7.69 -5.52
C VAL A 72 5.59 -9.13 -5.51
N ARG A 73 6.49 -10.11 -5.64
CA ARG A 73 6.14 -11.55 -5.57
C ARG A 73 5.61 -11.94 -4.20
N GLN A 74 6.28 -11.51 -3.12
CA GLN A 74 5.85 -11.81 -1.76
C GLN A 74 4.49 -11.17 -1.43
N MET A 75 4.28 -9.90 -1.78
CA MET A 75 3.00 -9.22 -1.57
C MET A 75 1.87 -9.91 -2.32
N ARG A 76 2.12 -10.35 -3.57
CA ARG A 76 1.16 -11.15 -4.34
C ARG A 76 0.84 -12.47 -3.65
N GLU A 77 1.85 -13.21 -3.20
CA GLU A 77 1.65 -14.50 -2.52
C GLU A 77 0.79 -14.33 -1.24
N ILE A 78 1.04 -13.26 -0.48
CA ILE A 78 0.23 -12.91 0.69
C ILE A 78 -1.23 -12.69 0.29
N GLY A 79 -1.47 -11.93 -0.77
CA GLY A 79 -2.82 -11.70 -1.31
C GLY A 79 -3.52 -12.99 -1.74
N ASP A 80 -2.83 -13.83 -2.51
CA ASP A 80 -3.36 -15.12 -2.97
C ASP A 80 -3.72 -16.04 -1.78
N ARG A 81 -2.86 -16.07 -0.76
CA ARG A 81 -3.10 -16.85 0.47
C ARG A 81 -4.30 -16.30 1.25
N MET A 82 -4.38 -15.00 1.45
CA MET A 82 -5.50 -14.36 2.16
C MET A 82 -6.82 -14.60 1.43
N TRP A 83 -6.81 -14.50 0.10
CA TRP A 83 -7.98 -14.83 -0.72
C TRP A 83 -8.43 -16.27 -0.53
N SER A 84 -7.50 -17.24 -0.60
CA SER A 84 -7.83 -18.66 -0.43
C SER A 84 -8.43 -18.98 0.95
N ILE A 85 -8.02 -18.25 1.99
CA ILE A 85 -8.61 -18.35 3.32
C ILE A 85 -10.01 -17.74 3.33
N PHE A 86 -10.17 -16.52 2.77
CA PHE A 86 -11.43 -15.80 2.74
C PHE A 86 -12.51 -16.52 1.91
N SER A 87 -12.14 -17.09 0.76
CA SER A 87 -13.04 -17.80 -0.15
C SER A 87 -13.40 -19.21 0.32
N GLY A 88 -12.73 -19.73 1.36
CA GLY A 88 -12.94 -21.08 1.90
C GLY A 88 -12.22 -22.20 1.13
N GLU A 89 -11.49 -21.89 0.05
CA GLU A 89 -10.71 -22.86 -0.73
C GLU A 89 -9.66 -23.60 0.14
N ALA A 90 -9.10 -22.92 1.14
CA ALA A 90 -8.15 -23.53 2.07
C ALA A 90 -8.81 -24.57 3.01
N MET A 91 -10.10 -24.38 3.33
CA MET A 91 -10.87 -25.30 4.19
C MET A 91 -11.41 -26.50 3.41
N GLU A 92 -11.81 -26.32 2.15
CA GLU A 92 -12.27 -27.42 1.28
C GLU A 92 -11.19 -28.47 0.98
N ARG A 93 -9.91 -28.09 1.01
CA ARG A 93 -8.77 -29.01 0.79
C ARG A 93 -8.46 -29.92 1.98
N HIS A 94 -8.91 -29.58 3.19
CA HIS A 94 -8.71 -30.41 4.39
C HIS A 94 -9.93 -31.29 4.74
N GLY A 95 -11.05 -31.13 4.04
CA GLY A 95 -12.29 -31.88 4.25
C GLY A 95 -12.52 -33.04 3.26
N ARG A 96 -11.49 -33.45 2.50
CA ARG A 96 -11.52 -34.60 1.58
C ARG A 96 -10.40 -35.57 1.88
#